data_AF-D4DBK2-F1
#
_entry.id   AF-D4DBK2-F1
#
_cell.length_a   1.000
_cell.length_b   1.000
_cell.length_c   1.000
_cell.angle_alpha   90.00
_cell.angle_beta   90.00
_cell.angle_gamma   90.00
#
_symmetry.space_group_name_H-M   'P 1'
#
loop_
_entity.id
_entity.type
_entity.pdbx_description
1 polymer ?
#
loop_
_entity_poly.entity_id
_entity_poly.type
_entity_poly.pdbx_seq_one_letter_code
_entity_poly.pdbx_strand_id
1 'polypeptide(L)'
;MTSRITNAREGFCFHGVRVPFEPGCCLSGAGCLYRRVHLATFVAGEHTQGRTDSDTPAKMRLILSTGNIVSSGPSVLRRPATEKSNVEFLNSLRYNFVSAQEIEPSHTNSPCEETHSPPQKLSYSDYTTWTSRDGDTLYVPSLDFSMSGLSEDRSQYDVTVKLFYLPGVPAQRRCQHARESIDLVLKELHISCIDLLIVSFPEVTFDADDEGEEELSNGEENGSELDNIVKTWRALEAMHEQGIIAQLGIAEFDSSRLAKLLAQTKIRPSVDQINVKDCCVVPKSLILYAKQENIELLTHNDCTDILPRGTTRDLLSRTEKGAGILAATAGADDGGIKGDVDPQWVIKYTAVVKDRGVIENKGYFALADVGP
;
A
#
# COMPACT_ATOMS: atom_id res chain seq x y z
N MET A 1 -26.56 13.85 -63.32
CA MET A 1 -27.37 12.93 -62.51
C MET A 1 -27.31 13.45 -61.08
N THR A 2 -28.00 14.52 -60.67
CA THR A 2 -29.47 14.76 -60.69
C THR A 2 -30.27 13.56 -60.21
N SER A 3 -30.64 13.55 -58.92
CA SER A 3 -32.04 13.37 -58.51
C SER A 3 -32.25 13.81 -57.05
N ARG A 4 -33.22 14.71 -56.87
CA ARG A 4 -33.91 15.08 -55.62
C ARG A 4 -35.18 14.25 -55.53
N ILE A 5 -35.58 13.81 -54.33
CA ILE A 5 -36.97 13.52 -53.89
C ILE A 5 -36.95 13.74 -52.35
N THR A 6 -37.54 14.73 -51.66
CA THR A 6 -38.90 15.30 -51.45
C THR A 6 -39.95 14.40 -50.78
N ASN A 7 -40.20 14.72 -49.49
CA ASN A 7 -41.48 14.85 -48.74
C ASN A 7 -42.55 13.75 -48.69
N ALA A 8 -42.95 13.37 -47.45
CA ALA A 8 -44.31 13.34 -46.85
C ALA A 8 -44.15 12.83 -45.39
N ARG A 9 -44.52 13.49 -44.27
CA ARG A 9 -45.79 14.02 -43.71
C ARG A 9 -46.94 13.00 -43.62
N GLU A 10 -47.17 12.53 -42.39
CA GLU A 10 -48.42 12.17 -41.68
C GLU A 10 -47.97 11.71 -40.27
N GLY A 11 -48.40 12.17 -39.08
CA GLY A 11 -49.51 13.03 -38.69
C GLY A 11 -50.67 12.18 -38.16
N PHE A 12 -50.77 11.93 -36.84
CA PHE A 12 -52.06 11.94 -36.11
C PHE A 12 -51.85 12.01 -34.59
N CYS A 13 -52.41 13.07 -34.01
CA CYS A 13 -52.69 13.29 -32.60
C CYS A 13 -53.79 12.35 -32.09
N PHE A 14 -53.91 12.17 -30.77
CA PHE A 14 -55.17 12.44 -30.06
C PHE A 14 -54.96 12.71 -28.55
N HIS A 15 -55.31 13.94 -28.14
CA HIS A 15 -56.07 14.39 -26.95
C HIS A 15 -55.66 13.85 -25.57
N GLY A 16 -55.26 14.70 -24.61
CA GLY A 16 -56.10 15.69 -23.93
C GLY A 16 -56.63 15.05 -22.63
N VAL A 17 -56.35 15.54 -21.42
CA VAL A 17 -57.00 16.70 -20.80
C VAL A 17 -56.14 17.24 -19.64
N ARG A 18 -56.01 18.57 -19.60
CA ARG A 18 -55.67 19.42 -18.45
C ARG A 18 -56.96 20.11 -18.01
N VAL A 19 -57.28 20.19 -16.72
CA VAL A 19 -57.90 21.39 -16.08
C VAL A 19 -57.92 21.26 -14.53
N PRO A 20 -58.06 22.38 -13.78
CA PRO A 20 -57.38 22.68 -12.50
C PRO A 20 -58.39 22.89 -11.34
N PHE A 21 -57.93 23.33 -10.15
CA PHE A 21 -58.43 24.54 -9.43
C PHE A 21 -57.83 24.67 -8.01
N GLU A 22 -57.39 25.89 -7.68
CA GLU A 22 -57.04 26.41 -6.33
C GLU A 22 -58.32 26.89 -5.57
N PRO A 23 -58.29 27.85 -4.60
CA PRO A 23 -57.96 27.76 -3.16
C PRO A 23 -59.10 28.30 -2.22
N GLY A 24 -58.86 28.30 -0.90
CA GLY A 24 -59.63 29.07 0.12
C GLY A 24 -60.25 28.18 1.23
N CYS A 25 -60.50 28.60 2.46
CA CYS A 25 -60.43 29.89 3.15
C CYS A 25 -60.49 29.63 4.68
N CYS A 26 -60.28 30.69 5.46
CA CYS A 26 -60.10 30.80 6.92
C CYS A 26 -61.23 30.27 7.83
N LEU A 27 -60.92 29.96 9.11
CA LEU A 27 -61.39 30.67 10.33
C LEU A 27 -61.30 29.85 11.65
N SER A 28 -60.91 30.56 12.72
CA SER A 28 -61.18 30.34 14.17
C SER A 28 -60.55 29.12 14.87
N GLY A 29 -60.03 29.16 16.11
CA GLY A 29 -60.19 30.11 17.22
C GLY A 29 -60.68 29.36 18.47
N ALA A 30 -59.89 29.39 19.56
CA ALA A 30 -60.15 28.86 20.92
C ALA A 30 -60.11 27.32 21.10
N GLY A 31 -59.60 26.72 22.17
CA GLY A 31 -58.97 27.21 23.40
C GLY A 31 -58.61 26.02 24.32
N CYS A 32 -57.48 26.16 25.02
CA CYS A 32 -57.21 25.75 26.42
C CYS A 32 -57.79 24.42 26.99
N LEU A 33 -56.92 23.49 27.44
CA LEU A 33 -56.67 23.20 28.88
C LEU A 33 -55.60 22.09 29.11
N TYR A 34 -54.56 22.46 29.86
CA TYR A 34 -53.94 21.74 31.00
C TYR A 34 -54.03 20.19 31.11
N ARG A 35 -52.88 19.50 31.14
CA ARG A 35 -52.24 19.04 32.39
C ARG A 35 -50.94 18.25 32.12
N ARG A 36 -49.86 18.74 32.74
CA ARG A 36 -48.61 18.03 32.99
C ARG A 36 -48.88 16.98 34.07
N VAL A 37 -48.56 15.71 33.82
CA VAL A 37 -48.40 14.70 34.88
C VAL A 37 -47.03 14.06 34.69
N HIS A 38 -46.16 14.32 35.64
CA HIS A 38 -44.94 13.54 35.86
C HIS A 38 -45.33 12.12 36.26
N LEU A 39 -44.80 11.13 35.57
CA LEU A 39 -44.62 9.79 36.15
C LEU A 39 -43.15 9.43 35.99
N ALA A 40 -42.44 9.46 37.12
CA ALA A 40 -41.14 8.86 37.27
C ALA A 40 -41.31 7.35 37.33
N THR A 41 -40.56 6.62 36.51
CA THR A 41 -40.41 5.18 36.65
C THR A 41 -38.93 4.89 36.83
N PHE A 42 -38.56 4.62 38.08
CA PHE A 42 -37.32 3.99 38.48
C PHE A 42 -37.38 2.52 38.08
N VAL A 43 -36.45 2.03 37.26
CA VAL A 43 -36.13 0.59 37.17
C VAL A 43 -34.62 0.43 37.11
N ALA A 44 -34.16 -0.54 37.89
CA ALA A 44 -32.81 -0.82 38.35
C ALA A 44 -31.74 -0.88 37.24
N GLY A 45 -30.57 -0.32 37.56
CA GLY A 45 -29.35 -0.57 36.83
C GLY A 45 -28.83 -1.98 37.13
N GLU A 46 -28.86 -2.84 36.13
CA GLU A 46 -27.98 -4.00 36.07
C GLU A 46 -26.65 -3.55 35.45
N HIS A 47 -25.60 -3.61 36.26
CA HIS A 47 -24.21 -3.48 35.81
C HIS A 47 -23.87 -4.72 34.97
N THR A 48 -24.20 -4.70 33.68
CA THR A 48 -23.55 -5.57 32.70
C THR A 48 -22.22 -4.95 32.35
N GLN A 49 -21.18 -5.41 33.04
CA GLN A 49 -19.79 -5.19 32.70
C GLN A 49 -19.61 -5.56 31.21
N GLY A 50 -19.52 -4.54 30.35
CA GLY A 50 -19.15 -4.73 28.95
C GLY A 50 -17.77 -5.35 28.92
N ARG A 51 -17.71 -6.65 28.61
CA ARG A 51 -16.47 -7.35 28.28
C ARG A 51 -15.93 -6.66 27.04
N THR A 52 -14.88 -5.86 27.22
CA THR A 52 -14.08 -5.36 26.11
C THR A 52 -13.55 -6.58 25.36
N ASP A 53 -13.88 -6.67 24.07
CA ASP A 53 -13.17 -7.53 23.14
C ASP A 53 -11.71 -7.06 23.08
N SER A 54 -10.88 -7.61 23.96
CA SER A 54 -9.44 -7.32 24.02
C SER A 54 -8.65 -8.56 24.43
N ASP A 55 -9.04 -9.73 23.91
CA ASP A 55 -8.28 -10.97 24.11
C ASP A 55 -7.89 -11.58 22.75
N THR A 56 -7.51 -10.72 21.82
CA THR A 56 -6.62 -11.15 20.73
C THR A 56 -5.23 -11.25 21.36
N PRO A 57 -4.55 -12.42 21.29
CA PRO A 57 -3.20 -12.54 21.84
C PRO A 57 -2.33 -11.43 21.28
N ALA A 58 -1.54 -10.78 22.15
CA ALA A 58 -0.72 -9.63 21.78
C ALA A 58 0.16 -9.98 20.58
N LYS A 59 -0.16 -9.40 19.42
CA LYS A 59 0.52 -9.66 18.16
C LYS A 59 1.73 -8.73 18.08
N MET A 60 2.93 -9.31 18.08
CA MET A 60 4.16 -8.52 17.94
C MET A 60 4.28 -8.02 16.49
N ARG A 61 4.77 -6.81 16.29
CA ARG A 61 4.92 -6.19 14.97
C ARG A 61 6.41 -6.08 14.64
N LEU A 62 6.79 -6.40 13.41
CA LEU A 62 8.15 -6.31 12.89
C LEU A 62 8.16 -5.29 11.75
N ILE A 63 8.92 -4.20 11.92
CA ILE A 63 9.23 -3.27 10.83
C ILE A 63 10.60 -3.64 10.28
N LEU A 64 10.62 -4.16 9.05
CA LEU A 64 11.83 -4.52 8.33
C LEU A 64 12.26 -3.35 7.45
N SER A 65 13.53 -2.95 7.51
CA SER A 65 14.08 -1.87 6.69
C SER A 65 15.29 -2.34 5.90
N THR A 66 15.38 -1.89 4.64
CA THR A 66 16.60 -2.06 3.83
C THR A 66 17.62 -0.95 4.04
N GLY A 67 17.25 0.15 4.71
CA GLY A 67 17.97 1.42 4.62
C GLY A 67 18.07 1.93 3.18
N ASN A 68 18.99 2.87 2.94
CA ASN A 68 19.30 3.36 1.60
C ASN A 68 20.21 2.36 0.85
N ILE A 69 19.64 1.65 -0.12
CA ILE A 69 20.32 0.61 -0.89
C ILE A 69 21.27 1.18 -1.96
N VAL A 70 21.26 2.50 -2.18
CA VAL A 70 22.19 3.19 -3.09
C VAL A 70 23.55 3.39 -2.42
N SER A 71 23.57 3.71 -1.13
CA SER A 71 24.80 3.96 -0.36
C SER A 71 25.42 2.70 0.24
N SER A 72 24.60 1.69 0.55
CA SER A 72 24.97 0.54 1.38
C SER A 72 25.25 -0.71 0.55
N GLY A 73 26.07 -0.64 -0.51
CA GLY A 73 26.43 -1.81 -1.29
C GLY A 73 27.82 -1.73 -1.90
N PRO A 74 28.52 -2.86 -2.10
CA PRO A 74 29.79 -2.85 -2.82
C PRO A 74 29.58 -2.20 -4.17
N SER A 75 30.36 -1.15 -4.43
CA SER A 75 30.37 -0.30 -5.61
C SER A 75 29.80 -0.98 -6.84
N VAL A 76 28.64 -0.51 -7.31
CA VAL A 76 28.23 -0.54 -8.73
C VAL A 76 28.71 -1.78 -9.51
N LEU A 77 28.50 -2.98 -8.96
CA LEU A 77 28.39 -4.15 -9.81
C LEU A 77 27.05 -3.98 -10.47
N ARG A 78 27.06 -3.63 -11.78
CA ARG A 78 25.88 -3.53 -12.66
C ARG A 78 24.89 -4.64 -12.31
N ARG A 79 23.95 -4.38 -11.40
CA ARG A 79 22.81 -5.25 -11.19
C ARG A 79 22.03 -5.20 -12.50
N PRO A 80 21.64 -6.34 -13.09
CA PRO A 80 20.86 -6.32 -14.31
C PRO A 80 19.65 -5.42 -14.11
N ALA A 81 19.36 -4.53 -15.05
CA ALA A 81 18.16 -3.67 -15.04
C ALA A 81 16.84 -4.49 -15.06
N THR A 82 16.93 -5.83 -15.03
CA THR A 82 15.87 -6.82 -15.14
C THR A 82 15.60 -7.57 -13.83
N GLU A 83 16.28 -7.23 -12.73
CA GLU A 83 16.02 -7.85 -11.42
C GLU A 83 14.63 -7.44 -10.91
N LYS A 84 13.78 -8.43 -10.59
CA LYS A 84 12.43 -8.19 -10.07
C LYS A 84 12.51 -7.52 -8.69
N SER A 85 11.55 -6.64 -8.38
CA SER A 85 11.60 -5.85 -7.13
C SER A 85 11.67 -6.71 -5.86
N ASN A 86 11.09 -7.92 -5.83
CA ASN A 86 11.23 -8.82 -4.67
C ASN A 86 12.67 -9.29 -4.45
N VAL A 87 13.41 -9.56 -5.53
CA VAL A 87 14.79 -10.05 -5.42
C VAL A 87 15.68 -8.93 -4.87
N GLU A 88 15.55 -7.72 -5.41
CA GLU A 88 16.25 -6.52 -4.89
C GLU A 88 15.89 -6.28 -3.42
N PHE A 89 14.59 -6.33 -3.08
CA PHE A 89 14.10 -6.11 -1.73
C PHE A 89 14.67 -7.13 -0.73
N LEU A 90 14.53 -8.42 -1.02
CA LEU A 90 14.98 -9.50 -0.13
C LEU A 90 16.51 -9.53 0.02
N ASN A 91 17.26 -9.28 -1.05
CA ASN A 91 18.71 -9.20 -0.99
C ASN A 91 19.18 -7.98 -0.20
N SER A 92 18.52 -6.84 -0.37
CA SER A 92 18.82 -5.62 0.39
C SER A 92 18.52 -5.79 1.89
N LEU A 93 17.42 -6.47 2.24
CA LEU A 93 17.12 -6.81 3.64
C LEU A 93 18.21 -7.69 4.24
N ARG A 94 18.61 -8.78 3.55
CA ARG A 94 19.69 -9.66 4.02
C ARG A 94 20.98 -8.90 4.25
N TYR A 95 21.37 -8.06 3.28
CA TYR A 95 22.59 -7.26 3.39
C TYR A 95 22.51 -6.31 4.60
N ASN A 96 21.39 -5.61 4.77
CA ASN A 96 21.22 -4.67 5.87
C ASN A 96 21.24 -5.35 7.24
N PHE A 97 20.66 -6.56 7.35
CA PHE A 97 20.70 -7.34 8.59
C PHE A 97 22.12 -7.79 8.93
N VAL A 98 22.88 -8.28 7.95
CA VAL A 98 24.29 -8.68 8.17
C VAL A 98 25.13 -7.47 8.55
N SER A 99 25.00 -6.35 7.83
CA SER A 99 25.73 -5.12 8.14
C SER A 99 25.44 -4.61 9.56
N ALA A 100 24.19 -4.69 10.02
CA ALA A 100 23.82 -4.28 11.36
C ALA A 100 24.37 -5.21 12.45
N GLN A 101 24.52 -6.51 12.15
CA GLN A 101 25.12 -7.48 13.06
C GLN A 101 26.64 -7.28 13.24
N GLU A 102 27.34 -6.74 12.23
CA GLU A 102 28.80 -6.52 12.25
C GLU A 102 29.24 -5.22 12.95
N ILE A 103 28.35 -4.24 13.13
CA ILE A 103 28.69 -2.94 13.74
C ILE A 103 28.94 -3.05 15.27
N GLU A 104 28.73 -4.21 15.90
CA GLU A 104 29.16 -4.44 17.27
C GLU A 104 30.70 -4.63 17.42
N PRO A 105 31.33 -4.03 18.44
CA PRO A 105 32.79 -3.93 18.54
C PRO A 105 33.40 -5.22 19.08
N SER A 106 33.92 -6.09 18.22
CA SER A 106 34.98 -7.00 18.64
C SER A 106 36.28 -6.22 18.81
N HIS A 107 36.59 -5.81 20.04
CA HIS A 107 37.96 -5.53 20.45
C HIS A 107 38.79 -6.82 20.36
N THR A 108 39.21 -7.20 19.16
CA THR A 108 40.34 -8.11 18.95
C THR A 108 41.09 -7.61 17.72
N ASN A 109 42.26 -7.03 17.95
CA ASN A 109 43.25 -6.76 16.90
C ASN A 109 43.62 -8.08 16.23
N SER A 110 42.98 -8.39 15.10
CA SER A 110 43.41 -9.43 14.17
C SER A 110 43.76 -8.76 12.85
N PRO A 111 44.98 -8.98 12.30
CA PRO A 111 45.39 -8.34 11.07
C PRO A 111 44.49 -8.77 9.90
N CYS A 112 44.12 -7.78 9.10
CA CYS A 112 43.40 -7.92 7.85
C CYS A 112 44.18 -8.78 6.83
N GLU A 113 43.59 -9.91 6.42
CA GLU A 113 43.97 -10.61 5.20
C GLU A 113 42.74 -10.79 4.29
N GLU A 114 42.91 -10.29 3.07
CA GLU A 114 42.24 -10.60 1.80
C GLU A 114 40.70 -10.45 1.68
N THR A 115 40.34 -9.28 1.13
CA THR A 115 39.11 -8.99 0.39
C THR A 115 38.84 -10.05 -0.67
N HIS A 116 37.76 -10.85 -0.54
CA HIS A 116 36.94 -11.44 -1.64
C HIS A 116 35.96 -12.55 -1.19
N SER A 117 35.81 -12.84 0.11
CA SER A 117 34.82 -13.82 0.59
C SER A 117 33.52 -13.15 1.07
N PRO A 118 32.33 -13.75 0.85
CA PRO A 118 31.10 -13.29 1.49
C PRO A 118 31.26 -13.37 3.02
N PRO A 119 30.73 -12.37 3.77
CA PRO A 119 30.96 -12.26 5.21
C PRO A 119 30.48 -13.50 5.98
N GLN A 120 31.31 -13.97 6.92
CA GLN A 120 31.01 -15.10 7.80
C GLN A 120 30.25 -14.62 9.04
N LYS A 121 29.04 -15.15 9.22
CA LYS A 121 28.11 -14.84 10.31
C LYS A 121 28.71 -15.19 11.68
N LEU A 122 28.74 -14.23 12.61
CA LEU A 122 29.01 -14.48 14.02
C LEU A 122 27.86 -15.34 14.60
N SER A 123 28.21 -16.36 15.40
CA SER A 123 27.29 -17.26 16.13
C SER A 123 26.00 -16.56 16.53
N TYR A 124 24.82 -17.11 16.18
CA TYR A 124 23.46 -16.54 16.38
C TYR A 124 23.43 -15.57 17.56
N SER A 125 23.75 -14.32 17.27
CA SER A 125 23.84 -13.28 18.28
C SER A 125 22.43 -12.97 18.75
N ASP A 126 22.31 -12.54 20.00
CA ASP A 126 21.05 -12.05 20.52
C ASP A 126 20.53 -10.94 19.60
N TYR A 127 19.39 -11.16 18.94
CA TYR A 127 18.91 -10.22 17.92
C TYR A 127 18.61 -8.84 18.52
N THR A 128 18.46 -8.76 19.84
CA THR A 128 18.21 -7.50 20.54
C THR A 128 19.41 -6.55 20.51
N THR A 129 20.61 -6.97 20.12
CA THR A 129 21.79 -6.09 20.08
C THR A 129 21.80 -5.13 18.88
N TRP A 130 21.15 -5.50 17.78
CA TRP A 130 21.12 -4.73 16.53
C TRP A 130 19.70 -4.35 16.07
N THR A 131 18.69 -4.69 16.89
CA THR A 131 17.30 -4.29 16.72
C THR A 131 16.89 -3.31 17.82
N SER A 132 15.82 -2.55 17.61
CA SER A 132 15.24 -1.71 18.66
C SER A 132 13.76 -1.96 18.80
N ARG A 133 13.24 -1.79 20.02
CA ARG A 133 11.84 -2.08 20.35
C ARG A 133 11.15 -0.83 20.87
N ASP A 134 9.98 -0.54 20.32
CA ASP A 134 9.04 0.47 20.81
C ASP A 134 7.66 -0.17 21.02
N GLY A 135 7.28 -0.37 22.29
CA GLY A 135 6.08 -1.12 22.67
C GLY A 135 6.07 -2.53 22.09
N ASP A 136 5.08 -2.81 21.23
CA ASP A 136 4.90 -4.09 20.54
C ASP A 136 5.58 -4.15 19.17
N THR A 137 6.27 -3.07 18.76
CA THR A 137 6.96 -2.99 17.47
C THR A 137 8.46 -3.19 17.63
N LEU A 138 9.03 -4.11 16.87
CA LEU A 138 10.46 -4.33 16.73
C LEU A 138 10.92 -3.80 15.37
N TYR A 139 11.91 -2.93 15.39
CA TYR A 139 12.58 -2.39 14.22
C TYR A 139 13.79 -3.24 13.89
N VAL A 140 13.85 -3.71 12.64
CA VAL A 140 14.86 -4.66 12.16
C VAL A 140 15.49 -4.15 10.85
N PRO A 141 16.75 -3.69 10.87
CA PRO A 141 17.56 -3.34 12.05
C PRO A 141 16.97 -2.18 12.85
N SER A 142 17.62 -1.81 13.96
CA SER A 142 17.28 -0.58 14.67
C SER A 142 17.29 0.62 13.73
N LEU A 143 16.22 1.43 13.77
CA LEU A 143 16.10 2.65 12.98
C LEU A 143 16.50 3.87 13.80
N ASP A 144 17.47 4.63 13.28
CA ASP A 144 17.78 5.97 13.77
C ASP A 144 17.56 6.98 12.64
N PHE A 145 16.38 7.60 12.64
CA PHE A 145 16.02 8.61 11.66
C PHE A 145 16.89 9.87 11.77
N SER A 146 17.64 10.11 12.86
CA SER A 146 18.48 11.31 12.96
C SER A 146 19.65 11.31 11.97
N MET A 147 20.03 10.12 11.47
CA MET A 147 21.15 9.92 10.54
C MET A 147 20.69 9.72 9.08
N SER A 148 19.38 9.73 8.83
CA SER A 148 18.79 9.59 7.49
C SER A 148 18.43 10.96 6.90
N GLY A 149 17.90 10.97 5.67
CA GLY A 149 17.44 12.19 5.00
C GLY A 149 17.89 12.30 3.55
N LEU A 150 17.42 13.36 2.89
CA LEU A 150 17.91 13.77 1.58
C LEU A 150 19.19 14.60 1.72
N SER A 151 20.10 14.46 0.74
CA SER A 151 21.37 15.19 0.73
C SER A 151 21.22 16.65 0.27
N GLU A 152 20.26 16.91 -0.62
CA GLU A 152 19.95 18.23 -1.14
C GLU A 152 18.57 18.72 -0.65
N ASP A 153 18.20 19.96 -1.00
CA ASP A 153 16.88 20.52 -0.70
C ASP A 153 15.75 19.66 -1.29
N ARG A 154 14.66 19.48 -0.54
CA ARG A 154 13.47 18.72 -0.96
C ARG A 154 12.98 19.06 -2.38
N SER A 155 13.06 20.33 -2.79
CA SER A 155 12.58 20.78 -4.10
C SER A 155 13.36 20.17 -5.27
N GLN A 156 14.61 19.74 -5.05
CA GLN A 156 15.49 19.14 -6.05
C GLN A 156 15.15 17.68 -6.34
N TYR A 157 14.29 17.06 -5.53
CA TYR A 157 13.94 15.65 -5.70
C TYR A 157 12.55 15.47 -6.28
N ASP A 158 12.42 14.41 -7.08
CA ASP A 158 11.17 13.69 -7.32
C ASP A 158 11.18 12.41 -6.49
N VAL A 159 10.26 12.33 -5.52
CA VAL A 159 10.09 11.21 -4.61
C VAL A 159 8.88 10.40 -5.03
N THR A 160 9.14 9.23 -5.60
CA THR A 160 8.12 8.24 -5.95
C THR A 160 8.08 7.14 -4.89
N VAL A 161 6.88 6.80 -4.46
CA VAL A 161 6.59 5.75 -3.49
C VAL A 161 5.65 4.73 -4.12
N LYS A 162 5.94 3.45 -3.94
CA LYS A 162 5.04 2.35 -4.33
C LYS A 162 4.67 1.51 -3.11
N LEU A 163 3.39 1.45 -2.79
CA LEU A 163 2.85 0.66 -1.68
C LEU A 163 2.21 -0.62 -2.23
N PHE A 164 2.67 -1.77 -1.73
CA PHE A 164 2.17 -3.10 -2.04
C PHE A 164 1.29 -3.58 -0.88
N TYR A 165 -0.01 -3.70 -1.13
CA TYR A 165 -0.91 -4.46 -0.27
C TYR A 165 -0.71 -5.96 -0.54
N LEU A 166 -0.57 -6.75 0.52
CA LEU A 166 -0.21 -8.17 0.38
C LEU A 166 -1.44 -9.09 0.42
N PRO A 167 -1.36 -10.28 -0.22
CA PRO A 167 -2.42 -11.28 -0.17
C PRO A 167 -2.76 -11.70 1.27
N GLY A 168 -4.03 -11.98 1.53
CA GLY A 168 -4.51 -12.43 2.85
C GLY A 168 -4.65 -11.34 3.91
N VAL A 169 -4.36 -10.07 3.57
CA VAL A 169 -4.52 -8.92 4.46
C VAL A 169 -5.89 -8.25 4.22
N PRO A 170 -6.75 -8.11 5.25
CA PRO A 170 -8.08 -7.53 5.08
C PRO A 170 -8.06 -6.10 4.55
N ALA A 171 -8.94 -5.78 3.61
CA ALA A 171 -9.04 -4.46 2.99
C ALA A 171 -9.28 -3.32 3.99
N GLN A 172 -9.93 -3.60 5.11
CA GLN A 172 -10.22 -2.63 6.17
C GLN A 172 -8.94 -2.06 6.82
N ARG A 173 -7.82 -2.81 6.78
CA ARG A 173 -6.52 -2.35 7.31
C ARG A 173 -5.77 -1.44 6.34
N ARG A 174 -6.12 -1.43 5.04
CA ARG A 174 -5.36 -0.73 3.99
C ARG A 174 -5.18 0.76 4.27
N CYS A 175 -6.22 1.44 4.77
CA CYS A 175 -6.14 2.86 5.12
C CYS A 175 -5.16 3.15 6.26
N GLN A 176 -5.08 2.28 7.26
CA GLN A 176 -4.10 2.39 8.34
C GLN A 176 -2.70 2.08 7.81
N HIS A 177 -2.56 1.01 7.04
CA HIS A 177 -1.29 0.60 6.44
C HIS A 177 -0.70 1.69 5.55
N ALA A 178 -1.51 2.36 4.72
CA ALA A 178 -1.06 3.49 3.92
C ALA A 178 -0.46 4.61 4.78
N ARG A 179 -1.16 5.05 5.82
CA ARG A 179 -0.66 6.10 6.73
C ARG A 179 0.64 5.71 7.42
N GLU A 180 0.67 4.52 8.02
CA GLU A 180 1.85 4.03 8.75
C GLU A 180 3.07 3.87 7.83
N SER A 181 2.86 3.28 6.64
CA SER A 181 3.94 3.07 5.67
C SER A 181 4.49 4.39 5.13
N ILE A 182 3.63 5.35 4.80
CA ILE A 182 4.03 6.66 4.28
C ILE A 182 4.76 7.45 5.36
N ASP A 183 4.28 7.43 6.60
CA ASP A 183 4.94 8.09 7.74
C ASP A 183 6.40 7.60 7.92
N LEU A 184 6.66 6.31 7.74
CA LEU A 184 8.03 5.78 7.75
C LEU A 184 8.89 6.37 6.63
N VAL A 185 8.36 6.50 5.41
CA VAL A 185 9.09 7.11 4.28
C VAL A 185 9.33 8.60 4.52
N LEU A 186 8.35 9.33 5.05
CA LEU A 186 8.48 10.76 5.38
C LEU A 186 9.57 10.98 6.45
N LYS A 187 9.60 10.13 7.48
CA LYS A 187 10.62 10.13 8.53
C LYS A 187 12.00 9.74 8.01
N GLU A 188 12.09 8.74 7.13
CA GLU A 188 13.35 8.30 6.53
C GLU A 188 13.98 9.41 5.67
N LEU A 189 13.17 10.10 4.86
CA LEU A 189 13.67 11.11 3.92
C LEU A 189 13.70 12.53 4.50
N HIS A 190 13.11 12.76 5.67
CA HIS A 190 12.96 14.08 6.32
C HIS A 190 12.15 15.06 5.46
N ILE A 191 11.03 14.58 4.94
CA ILE A 191 10.17 15.35 4.04
C ILE A 191 8.73 15.37 4.57
N SER A 192 7.97 16.39 4.20
CA SER A 192 6.55 16.50 4.59
C SER A 192 5.58 15.96 3.54
N CYS A 193 6.05 15.74 2.31
CA CYS A 193 5.22 15.27 1.20
C CYS A 193 6.01 14.44 0.18
N ILE A 194 5.31 13.51 -0.47
CA ILE A 194 5.80 12.70 -1.59
C ILE A 194 5.20 13.17 -2.91
N ASP A 195 5.95 13.06 -4.00
CA ASP A 195 5.53 13.57 -5.31
C ASP A 195 4.52 12.63 -5.98
N LEU A 196 4.77 11.32 -5.90
CA LEU A 196 3.89 10.30 -6.48
C LEU A 196 3.76 9.10 -5.56
N LEU A 197 2.52 8.73 -5.20
CA LEU A 197 2.21 7.44 -4.59
C LEU A 197 1.54 6.51 -5.60
N ILE A 198 2.11 5.35 -5.84
CA ILE A 198 1.50 4.26 -6.61
C ILE A 198 1.05 3.16 -5.65
N VAL A 199 -0.20 2.70 -5.76
CA VAL A 199 -0.69 1.55 -4.98
C VAL A 199 -0.86 0.31 -5.85
N SER A 200 -0.38 -0.83 -5.33
CA SER A 200 -0.54 -2.15 -5.91
C SER A 200 -1.40 -3.00 -4.98
N PHE A 201 -2.46 -3.59 -5.54
CA PHE A 201 -3.43 -4.40 -4.82
C PHE A 201 -3.14 -5.90 -5.07
N PRO A 202 -3.39 -6.77 -4.07
CA PRO A 202 -3.33 -8.21 -4.32
C PRO A 202 -4.37 -8.59 -5.37
N GLU A 203 -4.07 -9.63 -6.16
CA GLU A 203 -4.99 -10.21 -7.16
C GLU A 203 -5.39 -9.27 -8.32
N VAL A 204 -4.88 -8.04 -8.34
CA VAL A 204 -4.97 -7.14 -9.49
C VAL A 204 -3.72 -7.32 -10.33
N THR A 205 -3.87 -8.04 -11.45
CA THR A 205 -2.80 -8.28 -12.42
C THR A 205 -3.23 -7.85 -13.80
N PHE A 206 -2.31 -7.26 -14.55
CA PHE A 206 -2.50 -6.93 -15.94
C PHE A 206 -2.05 -8.08 -16.83
N ASP A 207 -2.89 -8.46 -17.78
CA ASP A 207 -2.55 -9.35 -18.89
C ASP A 207 -2.79 -8.60 -20.20
N ALA A 208 -1.74 -8.47 -21.00
CA ALA A 208 -1.81 -7.75 -22.28
C ALA A 208 -2.53 -8.56 -23.37
N ASP A 209 -2.58 -9.88 -23.22
CA ASP A 209 -3.19 -10.79 -24.20
C ASP A 209 -4.69 -11.01 -23.91
N ASP A 210 -5.17 -10.61 -22.73
CA ASP A 210 -6.58 -10.67 -22.33
C ASP A 210 -7.31 -9.38 -22.74
N GLU A 211 -7.59 -9.23 -24.05
CA GLU A 211 -8.36 -8.10 -24.58
C GLU A 211 -9.90 -8.24 -24.45
N GLY A 212 -10.41 -9.24 -23.73
CA GLY A 212 -11.85 -9.29 -23.46
C GLY A 212 -12.45 -10.67 -23.33
N GLU A 213 -12.17 -11.36 -22.25
CA GLU A 213 -13.21 -12.14 -21.62
C GLU A 213 -13.73 -11.37 -20.41
N GLU A 214 -14.95 -10.85 -20.56
CA GLU A 214 -15.74 -10.40 -19.43
C GLU A 214 -15.62 -11.45 -18.33
N GLU A 215 -15.10 -11.07 -17.16
CA GLU A 215 -15.19 -11.83 -15.91
C GLU A 215 -16.69 -11.99 -15.53
N LEU A 216 -17.44 -12.74 -16.34
CA LEU A 216 -18.81 -13.16 -16.14
C LEU A 216 -18.89 -14.39 -15.24
N SER A 217 -17.78 -14.88 -14.70
CA SER A 217 -17.75 -15.97 -13.72
C SER A 217 -17.72 -15.51 -12.26
N ASN A 218 -17.34 -14.25 -11.95
CA ASN A 218 -17.09 -13.80 -10.57
C ASN A 218 -17.83 -12.51 -10.19
N GLY A 219 -19.04 -12.28 -10.72
CA GLY A 219 -19.77 -11.01 -10.59
C GLY A 219 -20.02 -10.50 -9.16
N GLU A 220 -20.02 -11.37 -8.14
CA GLU A 220 -20.16 -10.97 -6.73
C GLU A 220 -18.81 -10.69 -6.05
N GLU A 221 -17.77 -11.49 -6.32
CA GLU A 221 -16.42 -11.29 -5.76
C GLU A 221 -15.72 -10.05 -6.34
N ASN A 222 -15.80 -9.84 -7.67
CA ASN A 222 -15.20 -8.69 -8.34
C ASN A 222 -15.87 -7.36 -7.95
N GLY A 223 -17.18 -7.37 -7.68
CA GLY A 223 -17.88 -6.21 -7.13
C GLY A 223 -17.35 -5.84 -5.74
N SER A 224 -17.14 -6.85 -4.90
CA SER A 224 -16.64 -6.65 -3.53
C SER A 224 -15.21 -6.10 -3.48
N GLU A 225 -14.32 -6.56 -4.37
CA GLU A 225 -12.94 -6.08 -4.38
C GLU A 225 -12.81 -4.69 -5.00
N LEU A 226 -13.55 -4.38 -6.07
CA LEU A 226 -13.60 -3.02 -6.61
C LEU A 226 -14.10 -2.03 -5.53
N ASP A 227 -15.12 -2.39 -4.76
CA ASP A 227 -15.61 -1.57 -3.66
C ASP A 227 -14.55 -1.34 -2.57
N ASN A 228 -13.75 -2.37 -2.27
CA ASN A 228 -12.62 -2.26 -1.34
C ASN A 228 -11.50 -1.36 -1.88
N ILE A 229 -11.20 -1.46 -3.17
CA ILE A 229 -10.25 -0.57 -3.87
C ILE A 229 -10.76 0.87 -3.80
N VAL A 230 -12.03 1.12 -4.11
CA VAL A 230 -12.63 2.47 -4.05
C VAL A 230 -12.60 3.03 -2.63
N LYS A 231 -12.90 2.23 -1.59
CA LYS A 231 -12.78 2.66 -0.19
C LYS A 231 -11.33 3.03 0.17
N THR A 232 -10.38 2.22 -0.28
CA THR A 232 -8.95 2.49 -0.09
C THR A 232 -8.57 3.79 -0.80
N TRP A 233 -8.98 3.96 -2.05
CA TRP A 233 -8.69 5.13 -2.86
C TRP A 233 -9.18 6.41 -2.20
N ARG A 234 -10.42 6.45 -1.69
CA ARG A 234 -10.97 7.61 -0.97
C ARG A 234 -10.13 8.03 0.24
N ALA A 235 -9.49 7.08 0.92
CA ALA A 235 -8.57 7.41 2.00
C ALA A 235 -7.26 8.06 1.49
N LEU A 236 -6.78 7.63 0.33
CA LEU A 236 -5.62 8.23 -0.35
C LEU A 236 -5.96 9.62 -0.91
N GLU A 237 -7.17 9.83 -1.42
CA GLU A 237 -7.67 11.14 -1.83
C GLU A 237 -7.61 12.13 -0.66
N ALA A 238 -8.02 11.71 0.54
CA ALA A 238 -7.91 12.56 1.73
C ALA A 238 -6.46 12.92 2.08
N MET A 239 -5.50 12.01 1.87
CA MET A 239 -4.07 12.29 2.08
C MET A 239 -3.50 13.22 1.00
N HIS A 240 -4.00 13.13 -0.23
CA HIS A 240 -3.70 14.09 -1.30
C HIS A 240 -4.22 15.49 -0.93
N GLU A 241 -5.48 15.60 -0.51
CA GLU A 241 -6.09 16.87 -0.11
C GLU A 241 -5.37 17.52 1.09
N GLN A 242 -4.74 16.72 1.96
CA GLN A 242 -3.89 17.18 3.06
C GLN A 242 -2.49 17.65 2.60
N GLY A 243 -2.12 17.46 1.33
CA GLY A 243 -0.81 17.81 0.79
C GLY A 243 0.30 16.83 1.14
N ILE A 244 -0.02 15.66 1.71
CA ILE A 244 0.96 14.61 2.01
C ILE A 244 1.42 13.93 0.71
N ILE A 245 0.51 13.81 -0.26
CA ILE A 245 0.73 13.15 -1.54
C ILE A 245 0.37 14.13 -2.67
N ALA A 246 1.33 14.47 -3.53
CA ALA A 246 1.06 15.40 -4.63
C ALA A 246 0.30 14.72 -5.79
N GLN A 247 0.65 13.48 -6.12
CA GLN A 247 0.02 12.71 -7.19
C GLN A 247 -0.26 11.27 -6.76
N LEU A 248 -1.38 10.73 -7.25
CA LEU A 248 -1.83 9.38 -6.97
C LEU A 248 -1.73 8.52 -8.23
N GLY A 249 -1.30 7.28 -8.08
CA GLY A 249 -1.21 6.31 -9.14
C GLY A 249 -1.68 4.94 -8.67
N ILE A 250 -1.98 4.09 -9.65
CA ILE A 250 -2.37 2.70 -9.48
C ILE A 250 -1.41 1.80 -10.24
N ALA A 251 -1.51 0.50 -10.04
CA ALA A 251 -0.79 -0.47 -10.84
C ALA A 251 -1.72 -1.61 -11.27
N GLU A 252 -1.48 -2.10 -12.48
CA GLU A 252 -2.05 -3.31 -13.07
C GLU A 252 -3.53 -3.16 -13.51
N PHE A 253 -3.99 -1.95 -13.87
CA PHE A 253 -5.37 -1.74 -14.29
C PHE A 253 -5.52 -1.81 -15.82
N ASP A 254 -6.41 -2.69 -16.27
CA ASP A 254 -6.88 -2.69 -17.65
C ASP A 254 -7.91 -1.56 -17.90
N SER A 255 -8.32 -1.37 -19.16
CA SER A 255 -9.26 -0.30 -19.55
C SER A 255 -10.61 -0.39 -18.82
N SER A 256 -11.11 -1.60 -18.61
CA SER A 256 -12.43 -1.85 -17.99
C SER A 256 -12.39 -1.53 -16.51
N ARG A 257 -11.37 -2.04 -15.80
CA ARG A 257 -11.14 -1.79 -14.37
C ARG A 257 -10.87 -0.31 -14.10
N LEU A 258 -10.05 0.31 -14.95
CA LEU A 258 -9.77 1.74 -14.88
C LEU A 258 -11.05 2.56 -15.04
N ALA A 259 -11.90 2.26 -16.04
CA ALA A 259 -13.16 2.96 -16.23
C ALA A 259 -14.10 2.85 -15.02
N LYS A 260 -14.20 1.65 -14.43
CA LYS A 260 -15.02 1.40 -13.23
C LYS A 260 -14.50 2.16 -12.00
N LEU A 261 -13.17 2.26 -11.83
CA LEU A 261 -12.56 3.05 -10.77
C LEU A 261 -12.85 4.54 -10.98
N LEU A 262 -12.57 5.08 -12.17
CA LEU A 262 -12.73 6.51 -12.49
C LEU A 262 -14.17 7.00 -12.32
N ALA A 263 -15.16 6.14 -12.51
CA ALA A 263 -16.56 6.47 -12.27
C ALA A 263 -16.89 6.76 -10.79
N GLN A 264 -16.03 6.34 -9.86
CA GLN A 264 -16.27 6.39 -8.42
C GLN A 264 -15.25 7.22 -7.62
N THR A 265 -14.27 7.81 -8.29
CA THR A 265 -13.19 8.60 -7.68
C THR A 265 -13.34 10.10 -7.96
N LYS A 266 -12.94 10.91 -7.00
CA LYS A 266 -12.92 12.38 -7.09
C LYS A 266 -11.58 12.87 -7.62
N ILE A 267 -10.49 12.32 -7.11
CA ILE A 267 -9.13 12.56 -7.57
C ILE A 267 -8.74 11.38 -8.46
N ARG A 268 -8.52 11.68 -9.74
CA ARG A 268 -8.14 10.66 -10.72
C ARG A 268 -6.68 10.25 -10.50
N PRO A 269 -6.31 8.97 -10.71
CA PRO A 269 -4.92 8.59 -10.79
C PRO A 269 -4.26 9.37 -11.93
N SER A 270 -3.04 9.88 -11.73
CA SER A 270 -2.21 10.47 -12.77
C SER A 270 -1.37 9.42 -13.51
N VAL A 271 -1.14 8.27 -12.87
CA VAL A 271 -0.29 7.19 -13.36
C VAL A 271 -0.99 5.85 -13.20
N ASP A 272 -0.86 4.99 -14.20
CA ASP A 272 -1.13 3.57 -14.10
C ASP A 272 0.11 2.77 -14.51
N GLN A 273 0.63 1.99 -13.58
CA GLN A 273 1.81 1.15 -13.77
C GLN A 273 1.41 -0.24 -14.22
N ILE A 274 1.81 -0.65 -15.42
CA ILE A 274 1.48 -1.95 -15.99
C ILE A 274 2.70 -2.87 -16.08
N ASN A 275 2.50 -4.14 -15.76
CA ASN A 275 3.53 -5.17 -15.88
C ASN A 275 3.40 -5.85 -17.23
N VAL A 276 4.20 -5.38 -18.18
CA VAL A 276 4.22 -5.90 -19.53
C VAL A 276 5.15 -7.14 -19.53
N LYS A 277 4.62 -8.28 -19.09
CA LYS A 277 5.36 -9.54 -19.04
C LYS A 277 5.69 -10.00 -20.47
N ASP A 278 6.97 -10.20 -20.75
CA ASP A 278 7.53 -10.85 -21.95
C ASP A 278 7.12 -10.32 -23.36
N CYS A 279 6.22 -9.34 -23.48
CA CYS A 279 5.68 -8.85 -24.76
C CYS A 279 5.43 -7.33 -24.70
N CYS A 280 6.30 -6.51 -25.31
CA CYS A 280 6.33 -5.04 -25.19
C CYS A 280 5.11 -4.25 -25.73
N VAL A 281 3.95 -4.89 -25.94
CA VAL A 281 2.80 -4.25 -26.57
C VAL A 281 1.73 -4.03 -25.53
N VAL A 282 1.55 -2.75 -25.17
CA VAL A 282 0.39 -2.32 -24.40
C VAL A 282 -0.83 -2.29 -25.33
N PRO A 283 -1.97 -2.87 -24.94
CA PRO A 283 -3.22 -2.82 -25.69
C PRO A 283 -3.56 -1.41 -26.15
N LYS A 284 -3.92 -1.26 -27.44
CA LYS A 284 -4.25 0.05 -28.01
C LYS A 284 -5.45 0.69 -27.31
N SER A 285 -6.39 -0.14 -26.88
CA SER A 285 -7.56 0.28 -26.08
C SER A 285 -7.12 1.01 -24.81
N LEU A 286 -6.19 0.43 -24.05
CA LEU A 286 -5.66 1.02 -22.83
C LEU A 286 -4.87 2.31 -23.09
N ILE A 287 -4.02 2.32 -24.13
CA ILE A 287 -3.28 3.54 -24.51
C ILE A 287 -4.23 4.69 -24.83
N LEU A 288 -5.25 4.44 -25.65
CA LEU A 288 -6.21 5.46 -26.06
C LEU A 288 -7.06 5.95 -24.88
N TYR A 289 -7.50 5.03 -24.02
CA TYR A 289 -8.31 5.36 -22.86
C TYR A 289 -7.52 6.15 -21.81
N ALA A 290 -6.32 5.69 -21.44
CA ALA A 290 -5.44 6.39 -20.51
C ALA A 290 -5.10 7.81 -21.03
N LYS A 291 -4.78 7.94 -22.32
CA LYS A 291 -4.54 9.26 -22.94
C LYS A 291 -5.76 10.17 -22.89
N GLN A 292 -6.96 9.63 -23.13
CA GLN A 292 -8.21 10.39 -23.04
C GLN A 292 -8.46 10.90 -21.62
N GLU A 293 -8.17 10.07 -20.62
CA GLU A 293 -8.39 10.40 -19.21
C GLU A 293 -7.18 11.13 -18.56
N ASN A 294 -6.15 11.46 -19.36
CA ASN A 294 -4.91 12.12 -18.96
C ASN A 294 -4.12 11.34 -17.88
N ILE A 295 -3.99 10.03 -18.10
CA ILE A 295 -3.29 9.07 -17.24
C ILE A 295 -2.04 8.59 -17.98
N GLU A 296 -0.88 8.73 -17.33
CA GLU A 296 0.38 8.23 -17.86
C GLU A 296 0.52 6.73 -17.61
N LEU A 297 0.86 5.99 -18.66
CA LEU A 297 1.14 4.57 -18.56
C LEU A 297 2.65 4.36 -18.38
N LEU A 298 3.03 3.76 -17.25
CA LEU A 298 4.42 3.42 -16.94
C LEU A 298 4.58 1.90 -16.86
N THR A 299 5.77 1.40 -17.19
CA THR A 299 6.07 -0.03 -17.06
C THR A 299 6.82 -0.33 -15.77
N HIS A 300 6.53 -1.47 -15.13
CA HIS A 300 7.28 -1.97 -13.99
C HIS A 300 7.54 -3.47 -14.11
N ASN A 301 8.48 -3.99 -13.31
CA ASN A 301 8.85 -5.41 -13.25
C ASN A 301 8.69 -5.96 -11.83
N ASP A 302 7.58 -5.59 -11.19
CA ASP A 302 7.27 -6.13 -9.87
C ASP A 302 6.72 -7.55 -10.00
N CYS A 303 6.83 -8.33 -8.93
CA CYS A 303 6.15 -9.60 -8.80
C CYS A 303 4.80 -9.42 -8.09
N THR A 304 3.89 -10.36 -8.32
CA THR A 304 2.55 -10.34 -7.72
C THR A 304 2.57 -10.46 -6.19
N ASP A 305 3.51 -11.24 -5.64
CA ASP A 305 3.73 -11.33 -4.18
C ASP A 305 5.18 -10.98 -3.86
N ILE A 306 5.39 -9.75 -3.38
CA ILE A 306 6.71 -9.18 -3.10
C ILE A 306 7.35 -9.71 -1.81
N LEU A 307 6.54 -10.22 -0.88
CA LEU A 307 7.01 -10.73 0.41
C LEU A 307 6.16 -11.94 0.86
N PRO A 308 6.35 -13.12 0.23
CA PRO A 308 5.61 -14.31 0.61
C PRO A 308 5.88 -14.74 2.06
N ARG A 309 4.87 -15.31 2.72
CA ARG A 309 4.96 -15.80 4.12
C ARG A 309 6.13 -16.75 4.35
N GLY A 310 6.30 -17.76 3.48
CA GLY A 310 7.39 -18.73 3.59
C GLY A 310 8.77 -18.08 3.47
N THR A 311 8.94 -17.19 2.50
CA THR A 311 10.19 -16.43 2.33
C THR A 311 10.48 -15.50 3.49
N THR A 312 9.45 -14.90 4.09
CA THR A 312 9.57 -14.06 5.28
C THR A 312 10.01 -14.87 6.50
N ARG A 313 9.41 -16.05 6.70
CA ARG A 313 9.82 -17.01 7.73
C ARG A 313 11.29 -17.36 7.56
N ASP A 314 11.71 -17.72 6.35
CA ASP A 314 13.11 -18.08 6.05
C ASP A 314 14.06 -16.92 6.29
N LEU A 315 13.70 -15.71 5.86
CA LEU A 315 14.48 -14.49 6.05
C LEU A 315 14.72 -14.19 7.54
N LEU A 316 13.72 -14.40 8.39
CA LEU A 316 13.81 -14.11 9.83
C LEU A 316 14.22 -15.33 10.67
N SER A 317 14.35 -16.50 10.04
CA SER A 317 14.67 -17.76 10.69
C SER A 317 16.06 -17.78 11.32
N ARG A 318 16.29 -18.81 12.14
CA ARG A 318 17.63 -19.20 12.64
C ARG A 318 18.35 -20.17 11.71
N THR A 319 18.06 -20.15 10.41
CA THR A 319 18.89 -20.87 9.44
C THR A 319 20.16 -20.08 9.13
N GLU A 320 21.10 -20.71 8.41
CA GLU A 320 22.34 -20.07 7.96
C GLU A 320 22.07 -18.71 7.27
N LYS A 321 21.03 -18.67 6.42
CA LYS A 321 20.63 -17.50 5.63
C LYS A 321 19.63 -16.55 6.29
N GLY A 322 19.17 -16.86 7.51
CA GLY A 322 18.15 -16.08 8.22
C GLY A 322 18.72 -15.11 9.27
N ALA A 323 17.92 -14.15 9.71
CA ALA A 323 18.33 -13.08 10.62
C ALA A 323 18.47 -13.52 12.10
N GLY A 324 18.04 -14.73 12.46
CA GLY A 324 18.10 -15.23 13.84
C GLY A 324 17.02 -14.70 14.79
N ILE A 325 15.96 -14.08 14.25
CA ILE A 325 14.93 -13.38 15.02
C ILE A 325 13.84 -14.33 15.51
N LEU A 326 13.34 -15.19 14.62
CA LEU A 326 12.31 -16.17 14.96
C LEU A 326 12.90 -17.37 15.69
N ALA A 327 12.13 -17.97 16.60
CA ALA A 327 12.48 -19.24 17.23
C ALA A 327 12.53 -20.37 16.18
N ALA A 328 13.43 -21.35 16.37
CA ALA A 328 13.57 -22.47 15.43
C ALA A 328 12.30 -23.35 15.38
N THR A 329 11.64 -23.50 16.53
CA THR A 329 10.35 -24.20 16.68
C THR A 329 9.52 -23.52 17.77
N ALA A 330 8.20 -23.78 17.80
CA ALA A 330 7.32 -23.22 18.84
C ALA A 330 7.75 -23.60 20.27
N GLY A 331 8.36 -24.78 20.45
CA GLY A 331 8.85 -25.28 21.73
C GLY A 331 10.31 -24.94 22.05
N ALA A 332 11.04 -24.29 21.14
CA ALA A 332 12.44 -23.96 21.37
C ALA A 332 12.59 -22.95 22.52
N ASP A 333 13.63 -23.12 23.32
CA ASP A 333 14.09 -22.16 24.33
C ASP A 333 15.41 -21.54 23.87
N ASP A 334 15.37 -20.95 22.67
CA ASP A 334 16.54 -20.40 21.98
C ASP A 334 16.56 -18.85 22.02
N GLY A 335 15.61 -18.25 22.74
CA GLY A 335 15.45 -16.80 22.85
C GLY A 335 14.79 -16.14 21.63
N GLY A 336 14.39 -16.91 20.61
CA GLY A 336 13.73 -16.37 19.42
C GLY A 336 12.26 -16.00 19.67
N ILE A 337 11.73 -15.12 18.82
CA ILE A 337 10.31 -14.77 18.85
C ILE A 337 9.50 -15.98 18.39
N LYS A 338 8.55 -16.40 19.22
CA LYS A 338 7.65 -17.53 18.94
C LYS A 338 6.41 -17.05 18.21
N GLY A 339 6.00 -17.80 17.19
CA GLY A 339 4.78 -17.55 16.44
C GLY A 339 4.99 -17.66 14.94
N ASP A 340 3.88 -17.60 14.21
CA ASP A 340 3.87 -17.51 12.75
C ASP A 340 3.96 -16.06 12.31
N VAL A 341 4.79 -15.83 11.30
CA VAL A 341 4.99 -14.51 10.69
C VAL A 341 3.99 -14.30 9.55
N ASP A 342 3.35 -13.14 9.56
CA ASP A 342 2.33 -12.74 8.62
C ASP A 342 2.64 -11.34 8.05
N PRO A 343 3.23 -11.25 6.85
CA PRO A 343 3.49 -10.00 6.15
C PRO A 343 2.20 -9.20 5.92
N GLN A 344 2.24 -7.89 6.14
CA GLN A 344 1.07 -7.00 6.08
C GLN A 344 1.12 -6.02 4.91
N TRP A 345 2.27 -5.41 4.65
CA TRP A 345 2.50 -4.49 3.54
C TRP A 345 4.00 -4.33 3.28
N VAL A 346 4.33 -3.93 2.05
CA VAL A 346 5.68 -3.47 1.68
C VAL A 346 5.55 -2.11 1.02
N ILE A 347 6.41 -1.16 1.38
CA ILE A 347 6.50 0.14 0.72
C ILE A 347 7.90 0.33 0.17
N LYS A 348 7.98 0.70 -1.10
CA LYS A 348 9.20 1.06 -1.80
C LYS A 348 9.23 2.57 -1.97
N TYR A 349 10.38 3.19 -1.78
CA TYR A 349 10.57 4.61 -2.08
C TYR A 349 11.80 4.81 -2.95
N THR A 350 11.78 5.85 -3.78
CA THR A 350 12.87 6.24 -4.66
C THR A 350 12.86 7.76 -4.79
N ALA A 351 13.98 8.40 -4.43
CA ALA A 351 14.23 9.83 -4.56
C ALA A 351 15.24 10.07 -5.67
N VAL A 352 14.81 10.76 -6.72
CA VAL A 352 15.59 11.10 -7.91
C VAL A 352 15.90 12.60 -7.90
N VAL A 353 17.16 12.97 -8.06
CA VAL A 353 17.56 14.38 -8.23
C VAL A 353 17.17 14.84 -9.63
N LYS A 354 16.30 15.85 -9.72
CA LYS A 354 15.68 16.36 -10.96
C LYS A 354 16.70 16.72 -12.04
N ASP A 355 17.69 17.54 -11.67
CA ASP A 355 18.63 18.12 -12.64
C ASP A 355 19.63 17.11 -13.20
N ARG A 356 19.83 15.99 -12.50
CA ARG A 356 20.84 14.98 -12.84
C ARG A 356 20.23 13.63 -13.23
N GLY A 357 18.96 13.39 -12.93
CA GLY A 357 18.29 12.09 -13.12
C GLY A 357 18.91 10.96 -12.29
N VAL A 358 19.59 11.28 -11.19
CA VAL A 358 20.33 10.32 -10.36
C VAL A 358 19.46 9.90 -9.17
N ILE A 359 19.34 8.60 -8.95
CA ILE A 359 18.74 8.05 -7.74
C ILE A 359 19.77 8.16 -6.61
N GLU A 360 19.47 8.93 -5.58
CA GLU A 360 20.34 9.05 -4.40
C GLU A 360 19.80 8.29 -3.19
N ASN A 361 18.48 8.19 -3.07
CA ASN A 361 17.87 7.44 -1.99
C ASN A 361 16.85 6.45 -2.55
N LYS A 362 17.03 5.18 -2.22
CA LYS A 362 16.12 4.10 -2.61
C LYS A 362 16.11 3.07 -1.51
N GLY A 363 14.92 2.61 -1.16
CA GLY A 363 14.80 1.60 -0.12
C GLY A 363 13.38 1.07 0.01
N TYR A 364 13.22 0.21 0.99
CA TYR A 364 11.97 -0.47 1.30
C TYR A 364 11.77 -0.53 2.81
N PHE A 365 10.52 -0.38 3.22
CA PHE A 365 10.04 -0.85 4.52
C PHE A 365 9.01 -1.95 4.33
N ALA A 366 8.92 -2.86 5.29
CA ALA A 366 7.84 -3.83 5.35
C ALA A 366 7.36 -4.02 6.79
N LEU A 367 6.06 -4.26 6.94
CA LEU A 367 5.48 -4.71 8.20
C LEU A 367 5.18 -6.20 8.10
N ALA A 368 5.59 -6.95 9.11
CA ALA A 368 5.09 -8.29 9.36
C ALA A 368 4.61 -8.39 10.80
N ASP A 369 3.47 -9.03 11.02
CA ASP A 369 3.01 -9.33 12.36
C ASP A 369 3.47 -10.75 12.75
N VAL A 370 3.68 -11.01 14.04
CA VAL A 370 3.97 -12.33 14.59
C VAL A 370 2.89 -12.68 15.61
N GLY A 371 2.13 -13.73 15.31
CA GLY A 371 1.03 -14.23 16.16
C GLY A 371 1.25 -15.69 16.56
N PRO A 372 0.56 -16.16 17.61
CA PRO A 372 0.68 -17.53 18.10
C PRO A 372 0.21 -18.60 17.12
#